data_AF-A0A937FW92-F1
#
_entry.id   AF-A0A937FW92-F1
#
_cell.length_a   1.000
_cell.length_b   1.000
_cell.length_c   1.000
_cell.angle_alpha   90.00
_cell.angle_beta   90.00
_cell.angle_gamma   90.00
#
_symmetry.space_group_name_H-M   'P 1'
#
loop_
_entity.id
_entity.type
_entity.pdbx_description
1 polymer ?
#
loop_
_entity_poly.entity_id
_entity_poly.type
_entity_poly.pdbx_seq_one_letter_code
_entity_poly.pdbx_strand_id
1 'polypeptide(L)'
;MMMTKSKMGVGERERLMLSDNFLMEKVRYILNSPSQCEEYKRLTSNDDKVNFFLNHFIMNDYAIRQMKNLYLSSEHRILVFLDMVENIIHEINQDN
;
A
#
# COMPACT_ATOMS: atom_id res chain seq x y z
N MET A 1 -20.27 18.11 -28.12
CA MET A 1 -20.13 16.91 -27.28
C MET A 1 -18.97 17.16 -26.32
N MET A 2 -19.25 17.75 -25.14
CA MET A 2 -18.22 18.12 -24.17
C MET A 2 -17.99 16.95 -23.20
N MET A 3 -16.74 16.49 -23.12
CA MET A 3 -16.28 15.51 -22.14
C MET A 3 -16.32 16.14 -20.75
N THR A 4 -17.20 15.65 -19.88
CA THR A 4 -17.25 16.08 -18.48
C THR A 4 -16.08 15.45 -17.73
N LYS A 5 -15.06 16.26 -17.43
CA LYS A 5 -14.03 15.97 -16.43
C LYS A 5 -14.72 15.64 -15.10
N SER A 6 -14.61 14.39 -14.64
CA SER A 6 -15.10 13.96 -13.34
C SER A 6 -14.40 14.77 -12.24
N LYS A 7 -15.13 15.72 -11.63
CA LYS A 7 -14.76 16.32 -10.34
C LYS A 7 -14.94 15.24 -9.28
N MET A 8 -13.84 14.59 -8.91
CA MET A 8 -13.77 13.72 -7.74
C MET A 8 -14.23 14.52 -6.51
N GLY A 9 -15.26 14.03 -5.81
CA GLY A 9 -15.86 14.74 -4.69
C GLY A 9 -14.88 14.91 -3.52
N VAL A 10 -14.97 16.00 -2.78
CA VAL A 10 -14.14 16.26 -1.58
C VAL A 10 -14.23 15.09 -0.58
N GLY A 11 -15.41 14.51 -0.40
CA GLY A 11 -15.63 13.33 0.46
C GLY A 11 -15.20 11.98 -0.14
N GLU A 12 -14.85 11.90 -1.43
CA GLU A 12 -14.13 10.75 -2.01
C GLU A 12 -12.64 10.90 -1.77
N ARG A 13 -12.07 12.11 -1.97
CA ARG A 13 -10.66 12.39 -1.66
C ARG A 13 -10.33 12.13 -0.19
N GLU A 14 -11.17 12.59 0.72
CA GLU A 14 -10.96 12.43 2.16
C GLU A 14 -11.09 10.97 2.61
N ARG A 15 -12.03 10.22 2.00
CA ARG A 15 -12.13 8.77 2.21
C ARG A 15 -10.92 8.02 1.66
N LEU A 16 -10.47 8.36 0.45
CA LEU A 16 -9.29 7.76 -0.16
C LEU A 16 -8.05 7.99 0.71
N MET A 17 -7.88 9.20 1.26
CA MET A 17 -6.78 9.52 2.20
C MET A 17 -6.86 8.74 3.52
N LEU A 18 -8.05 8.57 4.10
CA LEU A 18 -8.22 7.76 5.31
C LEU A 18 -7.92 6.29 5.07
N SER A 19 -8.32 5.74 3.91
CA SER A 19 -7.98 4.37 3.53
C SER A 19 -6.52 4.17 3.15
N ASP A 20 -5.86 5.17 2.56
CA ASP A 20 -4.41 5.19 2.33
C ASP A 20 -3.65 5.09 3.65
N ASN A 21 -4.03 5.93 4.62
CA ASN A 21 -3.42 5.95 5.94
C ASN A 21 -3.61 4.62 6.67
N PHE A 22 -4.81 4.05 6.66
CA PHE A 22 -5.07 2.76 7.30
C PHE A 22 -4.24 1.62 6.67
N LEU A 23 -4.10 1.60 5.34
CA LEU A 23 -3.31 0.58 4.67
C LEU A 23 -1.84 0.71 5.04
N MET A 24 -1.30 1.93 5.01
CA MET A 24 0.12 2.18 5.32
C MET A 24 0.44 1.94 6.80
N GLU A 25 -0.47 2.23 7.73
CA GLU A 25 -0.32 1.84 9.13
C GLU A 25 -0.21 0.32 9.29
N LYS A 26 -1.00 -0.44 8.53
CA LYS A 26 -0.94 -1.91 8.54
C LYS A 26 0.36 -2.42 7.90
N VAL A 27 0.83 -1.82 6.82
CA VAL A 27 2.16 -2.10 6.23
C VAL A 27 3.24 -1.90 7.29
N ARG A 28 3.25 -0.74 7.95
CA ARG A 28 4.20 -0.42 9.02
C ARG A 28 4.14 -1.43 10.16
N TYR A 29 2.94 -1.82 10.59
CA TYR A 29 2.76 -2.83 11.62
C TYR A 29 3.38 -4.20 11.25
N ILE A 30 3.20 -4.66 10.01
CA ILE A 30 3.79 -5.92 9.53
C ILE A 30 5.31 -5.82 9.53
N LEU A 31 5.86 -4.73 8.99
CA LEU A 31 7.31 -4.53 8.83
C LEU A 31 8.04 -4.20 10.14
N ASN A 32 7.32 -3.78 11.19
CA ASN A 32 7.88 -3.69 12.54
C ASN A 32 8.29 -5.05 13.11
N SER A 33 7.77 -6.17 12.57
CA SER A 33 8.28 -7.49 12.92
C SER A 33 9.59 -7.77 12.16
N PRO A 34 10.74 -7.98 12.85
CA PRO A 34 12.02 -8.20 12.18
C PRO A 34 12.00 -9.38 11.20
N SER A 35 11.34 -10.49 11.57
CA SER A 35 11.22 -11.67 10.72
C SER A 35 10.45 -11.39 9.42
N GLN A 36 9.41 -10.56 9.50
CA GLN A 36 8.58 -10.18 8.35
C GLN A 36 9.29 -9.19 7.44
N CYS A 37 10.03 -8.25 8.03
CA CYS A 37 10.88 -7.32 7.28
C CYS A 37 11.98 -8.07 6.51
N GLU A 38 12.63 -9.05 7.14
CA GLU A 38 13.62 -9.90 6.46
C GLU A 38 13.01 -10.78 5.38
N GLU A 39 11.80 -11.31 5.60
CA GLU A 39 11.08 -12.08 4.58
C GLU A 39 10.76 -11.19 3.37
N TYR A 40 10.23 -9.99 3.59
CA TYR A 40 9.97 -9.01 2.55
C TYR A 40 11.23 -8.63 1.76
N LYS A 41 12.35 -8.36 2.45
CA LYS A 41 13.64 -7.99 1.83
C LYS A 41 14.22 -9.08 0.92
N ARG A 42 13.85 -10.34 1.12
CA ARG A 42 14.28 -11.46 0.26
C ARG A 42 13.50 -11.55 -1.05
N LEU A 43 12.38 -10.83 -1.18
CA LEU A 43 11.55 -10.82 -2.37
C LEU A 43 12.16 -9.89 -3.42
N THR A 44 12.36 -10.41 -4.63
CA THR A 44 13.00 -9.70 -5.74
C THR A 44 12.01 -9.20 -6.79
N SER A 45 10.84 -9.85 -6.90
CA SER A 45 9.77 -9.44 -7.80
C SER A 45 8.81 -8.47 -7.13
N ASN A 46 8.39 -7.46 -7.88
CA ASN A 46 7.35 -6.52 -7.43
C ASN A 46 6.03 -7.24 -7.14
N ASP A 47 5.68 -8.25 -7.95
CA ASP A 47 4.47 -9.04 -7.75
C ASP A 47 4.53 -9.83 -6.43
N ASP A 48 5.69 -10.40 -6.12
CA ASP A 48 5.89 -11.15 -4.87
C ASP A 48 5.82 -10.22 -3.66
N LYS A 49 6.45 -9.03 -3.76
CA LYS A 49 6.36 -7.98 -2.73
C LYS A 49 4.92 -7.54 -2.48
N VAL A 50 4.09 -7.43 -3.52
CA VAL A 50 2.66 -7.11 -3.39
C VAL A 50 1.89 -8.28 -2.76
N ASN A 51 2.13 -9.50 -3.23
CA ASN A 51 1.49 -10.71 -2.72
C ASN A 51 1.81 -10.96 -1.25
N PHE A 52 3.02 -10.64 -0.80
CA PHE A 52 3.43 -10.71 0.60
C PHE A 52 2.47 -9.92 1.51
N PHE A 53 2.16 -8.67 1.13
CA PHE A 53 1.24 -7.85 1.90
C PHE A 53 -0.20 -8.37 1.79
N LEU A 54 -0.65 -8.75 0.59
CA LEU A 54 -1.99 -9.32 0.39
C LEU A 54 -2.24 -10.57 1.24
N ASN A 55 -1.21 -11.39 1.48
CA ASN A 55 -1.28 -12.59 2.31
C ASN A 55 -1.16 -12.29 3.82
N HIS A 56 -0.47 -11.22 4.20
CA HIS A 56 -0.27 -10.83 5.60
C HIS A 56 -1.41 -10.02 6.18
N PHE A 57 -2.09 -9.24 5.35
CA PHE A 57 -3.32 -8.65 5.80
C PHE A 57 -4.34 -9.78 5.97
N ILE A 58 -4.81 -9.97 7.20
CA ILE A 58 -6.13 -10.58 7.42
C ILE A 58 -7.14 -9.57 6.89
N MET A 59 -7.23 -9.54 5.58
CA MET A 59 -7.88 -8.50 4.83
C MET A 59 -9.31 -8.98 4.65
N ASN A 60 -10.24 -8.31 5.32
CA ASN A 60 -11.62 -8.31 4.84
C ASN A 60 -11.58 -7.88 3.36
N ASP A 61 -12.37 -8.52 2.49
CA ASP A 61 -12.45 -8.26 1.04
C ASP A 61 -12.41 -6.77 0.64
N TYR A 62 -12.95 -5.90 1.50
CA TYR A 62 -12.89 -4.45 1.37
C TYR A 62 -11.45 -3.92 1.31
N ALA A 63 -10.56 -4.33 2.21
CA ALA A 63 -9.19 -3.85 2.24
C ALA A 63 -8.37 -4.38 1.05
N ILE A 64 -8.62 -5.61 0.57
CA ILE A 64 -8.05 -6.11 -0.70
C ILE A 64 -8.50 -5.23 -1.86
N ARG A 65 -9.81 -4.92 -1.94
CA ARG A 65 -10.34 -4.05 -2.99
C ARG A 65 -9.75 -2.65 -2.91
N GLN A 66 -9.57 -2.10 -1.72
CA GLN A 66 -8.94 -0.78 -1.57
C GLN A 66 -7.49 -0.81 -2.03
N MET A 67 -6.70 -1.80 -1.61
CA MET A 67 -5.31 -1.95 -2.07
C MET A 67 -5.24 -2.08 -3.59
N LYS A 68 -6.11 -2.91 -4.19
CA LYS A 68 -6.20 -3.06 -5.65
C LYS A 68 -6.58 -1.77 -6.36
N ASN A 69 -7.55 -1.02 -5.83
CA ASN A 69 -8.03 0.22 -6.45
C ASN A 69 -7.01 1.36 -6.31
N LEU A 70 -6.42 1.50 -5.13
CA LEU A 70 -5.54 2.61 -4.77
C LEU A 70 -4.14 2.43 -5.38
N TYR A 71 -3.58 1.22 -5.29
CA TYR A 71 -2.16 0.99 -5.53
C TYR A 71 -1.87 -0.02 -6.64
N LEU A 72 -2.71 -1.03 -6.83
CA LEU A 72 -2.44 -2.10 -7.81
C LEU A 72 -3.20 -1.92 -9.13
N SER A 73 -3.80 -0.75 -9.36
CA SER A 73 -4.60 -0.48 -10.56
C SER A 73 -3.76 -0.13 -11.79
N SER A 74 -2.47 0.18 -11.62
CA SER A 74 -1.52 0.37 -12.71
C SER A 74 -0.09 0.13 -12.25
N GLU A 75 0.81 -0.20 -13.18
CA GLU A 75 2.24 -0.43 -12.92
C GLU A 75 2.90 0.77 -12.22
N HIS A 76 2.58 1.99 -12.64
CA HIS A 76 3.07 3.20 -12.01
C HIS A 76 2.65 3.32 -10.53
N ARG A 77 1.40 2.97 -10.20
CA ARG A 77 0.91 3.01 -8.82
C ARG A 77 1.52 1.93 -7.95
N ILE A 78 1.84 0.77 -8.53
CA ILE A 78 2.57 -0.30 -7.84
C ILE A 78 3.96 0.21 -7.45
N LEU A 79 4.68 0.86 -8.37
CA LEU A 79 5.99 1.43 -8.06
C LEU A 79 5.92 2.50 -6.96
N VAL A 80 4.91 3.38 -7.01
CA VAL A 80 4.68 4.38 -5.96
C VAL A 80 4.38 3.73 -4.60
N PHE A 81 3.59 2.66 -4.57
CA PHE A 81 3.34 1.90 -3.35
C PHE A 81 4.63 1.28 -2.79
N LEU A 82 5.43 0.65 -3.65
CA LEU A 82 6.68 0.03 -3.23
C LEU A 82 7.69 1.08 -2.73
N ASP A 83 7.75 2.25 -3.34
CA ASP A 83 8.58 3.37 -2.86
C ASP A 83 8.16 3.83 -1.45
N MET A 84 6.85 3.95 -1.19
CA MET A 84 6.34 4.26 0.15
C MET A 84 6.72 3.17 1.17
N VAL A 85 6.67 1.90 0.76
CA VAL A 85 7.10 0.77 1.61
C VAL A 85 8.58 0.87 1.96
N GLU A 86 9.44 1.15 0.99
CA GLU A 86 10.88 1.32 1.24
C GLU A 86 11.16 2.51 2.17
N ASN A 87 10.43 3.62 2.02
CA ASN A 87 10.51 4.75 2.94
C ASN A 87 10.13 4.36 4.38
N ILE A 88 9.06 3.58 4.56
CA ILE A 88 8.66 3.05 5.88
C ILE A 88 9.77 2.17 6.48
N ILE A 89 10.40 1.31 5.67
CA ILE A 89 11.51 0.47 6.12
C ILE A 89 12.69 1.34 6.56
N HIS A 90 13.01 2.40 5.82
CA HIS A 90 14.06 3.35 6.19
C HIS A 90 13.76 4.03 7.53
N GLU A 91 12.53 4.51 7.75
CA GLU A 91 12.11 5.12 9.02
C GLU A 91 12.26 4.15 10.21
N ILE A 92 11.76 2.92 10.07
CA ILE A 92 11.85 1.90 11.12
C ILE A 92 13.30 1.60 11.51
N ASN A 93 14.21 1.59 10.53
CA ASN A 93 15.64 1.32 10.77
C ASN A 93 16.40 2.55 11.32
N GLN A 94 15.84 3.76 11.25
CA GLN A 94 16.44 4.97 11.86
C GLN A 94 15.98 5.18 13.31
N ASP A 95 14.83 4.61 13.69
CA ASP A 95 14.27 4.65 15.06
C ASP A 95 14.85 3.56 16.00
N ASN A 96 15.78 2.71 15.54
CA ASN A 96 16.52 1.72 16.33
C ASN A 96 18.02 2.05 16.39
#